data_AF-A0A954JLY1-F1
#
_entry.id   AF-A0A954JLY1-F1
#
_cell.length_a   1.000
_cell.length_b   1.000
_cell.length_c   1.000
_cell.angle_alpha   90.00
_cell.angle_beta   90.00
_cell.angle_gamma   90.00
#
_symmetry.space_group_name_H-M   'P 1'
#
loop_
_entity.id
_entity.type
_entity.pdbx_description
1 polymer ?
#
loop_
_entity_poly.entity_id
_entity_poly.type
_entity_poly.pdbx_seq_one_letter_code
_entity_poly.pdbx_strand_id
1 'polypeptide(L)'
;KNYIDGYNILDYLKKADQYKTIIEDQQACPRKEFIYVTDGGEVCAIRVGDWKAVYLENRAHQLQVWREPFIKLRLPLMFNLRRDPFEKAQHNSNTYHDWVIDRAYMLGPMQVVASKFLTTMKEYPPSQTPGDWSLSTLEEQIKQMTMGGK
;
A
#
# COMPACT_ATOMS: atom_id res chain seq x y z
N LYS A 1 10.41 -20.84 0.73
CA LYS A 1 8.96 -21.14 0.87
C LYS A 1 8.23 -19.99 0.23
N ASN A 2 7.35 -20.21 -0.74
CA ASN A 2 6.72 -19.11 -1.49
C ASN A 2 5.27 -18.97 -1.05
N TYR A 3 4.84 -17.74 -0.79
CA TYR A 3 3.45 -17.40 -0.57
C TYR A 3 2.87 -16.83 -1.87
N ILE A 4 1.61 -17.15 -2.18
CA ILE A 4 0.93 -16.64 -3.37
C ILE A 4 -0.12 -15.63 -2.91
N ASP A 5 0.16 -14.34 -3.10
CA ASP A 5 -0.81 -13.25 -2.83
C ASP A 5 -1.89 -13.12 -3.94
N GLY A 6 -1.69 -13.82 -5.05
CA GLY A 6 -2.60 -13.83 -6.18
C GLY A 6 -3.91 -14.57 -5.88
N TYR A 7 -5.00 -14.03 -6.41
CA TYR A 7 -6.32 -14.67 -6.37
C TYR A 7 -6.58 -15.40 -7.70
N ASN A 8 -7.18 -16.58 -7.64
CA ASN A 8 -7.74 -17.20 -8.84
C ASN A 8 -8.98 -16.42 -9.27
N ILE A 9 -8.89 -15.73 -10.41
CA ILE A 9 -9.96 -14.89 -10.97
C ILE A 9 -10.74 -15.55 -12.11
N LEU A 10 -10.45 -16.81 -12.44
CA LEU A 10 -11.03 -17.46 -13.63
C LEU A 10 -12.56 -17.52 -13.56
N ASP A 11 -13.12 -17.92 -12.43
CA ASP A 11 -14.57 -18.04 -12.26
C ASP A 11 -15.26 -16.68 -12.26
N TYR A 12 -14.58 -15.65 -11.73
CA TYR A 12 -15.06 -14.27 -11.77
C TYR A 12 -15.13 -13.76 -13.21
N LEU A 13 -14.07 -13.97 -14.00
CA LEU A 13 -14.00 -13.54 -15.40
C LEU A 13 -14.97 -14.30 -16.32
N LYS A 14 -15.18 -15.61 -16.09
CA LYS A 14 -16.14 -16.43 -16.85
C LYS A 14 -17.59 -15.96 -16.74
N LYS A 15 -17.91 -15.18 -15.71
CA LYS A 15 -19.26 -14.64 -15.43
C LYS A 15 -19.32 -13.12 -15.61
N ALA A 16 -18.33 -12.52 -16.25
CA ALA A 16 -18.23 -11.05 -16.38
C ALA A 16 -19.45 -10.41 -17.07
N ASP A 17 -20.11 -11.14 -17.95
CA ASP A 17 -21.34 -10.74 -18.65
C ASP A 17 -22.62 -10.88 -17.78
N GLN A 18 -22.53 -11.55 -16.62
CA GLN A 18 -23.67 -11.84 -15.75
C GLN A 18 -23.88 -10.75 -14.68
N TYR A 19 -22.87 -9.93 -14.38
CA TYR A 19 -22.97 -8.86 -13.40
C TYR A 19 -23.68 -7.65 -14.02
N LYS A 20 -24.88 -7.32 -13.53
CA LYS A 20 -25.69 -6.23 -14.06
C LYS A 20 -25.37 -4.90 -13.39
N THR A 21 -24.84 -4.96 -12.17
CA THR A 21 -24.47 -3.78 -11.40
C THR A 21 -23.01 -3.84 -10.95
N ILE A 22 -22.45 -2.66 -10.71
CA ILE A 22 -21.10 -2.50 -10.16
C ILE A 22 -20.95 -3.13 -8.76
N ILE A 23 -22.05 -3.22 -8.01
CA ILE A 23 -22.08 -3.81 -6.67
C ILE A 23 -21.97 -5.33 -6.78
N GLU A 24 -22.73 -5.94 -7.69
CA GLU A 24 -22.65 -7.39 -7.97
C GLU A 24 -21.26 -7.78 -8.46
N ASP A 25 -20.69 -7.01 -9.39
CA ASP A 25 -19.33 -7.20 -9.89
C ASP A 25 -18.28 -7.19 -8.75
N GLN A 26 -18.37 -6.19 -7.87
CA GLN A 26 -17.46 -6.08 -6.72
C GLN A 26 -17.65 -7.16 -5.68
N GLN A 27 -18.88 -7.62 -5.47
CA GLN A 27 -19.17 -8.73 -4.58
C GLN A 27 -18.62 -10.05 -5.14
N ALA A 28 -18.67 -10.23 -6.46
CA ALA A 28 -18.15 -11.42 -7.13
C ALA A 28 -16.62 -11.47 -7.24
N CYS A 29 -15.93 -10.33 -7.31
CA CYS A 29 -14.47 -10.31 -7.40
C CYS A 29 -13.83 -10.95 -6.15
N PRO A 30 -12.96 -11.97 -6.28
CA PRO A 30 -12.37 -12.64 -5.12
C PRO A 30 -11.38 -11.75 -4.36
N ARG A 31 -10.77 -10.77 -5.03
CA ARG A 31 -9.85 -9.82 -4.43
C ARG A 31 -10.63 -8.67 -3.79
N LYS A 32 -10.61 -8.56 -2.46
CA LYS A 32 -11.26 -7.46 -1.73
C LYS A 32 -10.29 -6.36 -1.33
N GLU A 33 -9.01 -6.68 -1.30
CA GLU A 33 -7.93 -5.81 -0.87
C GLU A 33 -6.76 -5.78 -1.86
N PHE A 34 -5.98 -4.71 -1.78
CA PHE A 34 -4.76 -4.55 -2.54
C PHE A 34 -3.72 -3.83 -1.69
N ILE A 35 -2.50 -4.36 -1.65
CA ILE A 35 -1.38 -3.80 -0.90
C ILE A 35 -0.45 -3.12 -1.90
N TYR A 36 -0.15 -1.84 -1.66
CA TYR A 36 0.80 -1.07 -2.46
C TYR A 36 2.13 -1.07 -1.72
N VAL A 37 3.16 -1.60 -2.37
CA VAL A 37 4.52 -1.70 -1.84
C VAL A 37 5.42 -0.79 -2.68
N THR A 38 6.33 -0.08 -2.02
CA THR A 38 7.36 0.71 -2.69
C THR A 38 8.44 -0.19 -3.29
N ASP A 39 9.27 0.37 -4.16
CA ASP A 39 10.50 -0.26 -4.63
C ASP A 39 11.47 -0.58 -3.48
N GLY A 40 11.41 0.20 -2.39
CA GLY A 40 12.10 -0.05 -1.12
C GLY A 40 11.49 -1.16 -0.26
N GLY A 41 10.43 -1.84 -0.70
CA GLY A 41 9.79 -2.95 0.02
C GLY A 41 8.88 -2.53 1.19
N GLU A 42 8.61 -1.23 1.36
CA GLU A 42 7.71 -0.73 2.40
C GLU A 42 6.26 -0.67 1.91
N VAL A 43 5.29 -0.96 2.78
CA VAL A 43 3.87 -0.80 2.44
C VAL A 43 3.51 0.69 2.46
N CYS A 44 3.34 1.30 1.29
CA CYS A 44 2.99 2.72 1.18
C CYS A 44 1.49 2.97 1.30
N ALA A 45 0.66 2.06 0.81
CA ALA A 45 -0.79 2.22 0.85
C ALA A 45 -1.50 0.88 0.87
N ILE A 46 -2.76 0.90 1.29
CA ILE A 46 -3.64 -0.26 1.30
C ILE A 46 -4.99 0.17 0.74
N ARG A 47 -5.59 -0.67 -0.10
CA ARG A 47 -6.95 -0.52 -0.58
C ARG A 47 -7.80 -1.67 -0.06
N VAL A 48 -8.98 -1.36 0.47
CA VAL A 48 -10.01 -2.32 0.84
C VAL A 48 -11.33 -1.88 0.21
N GLY A 49 -11.79 -2.62 -0.79
CA GLY A 49 -12.90 -2.22 -1.65
C GLY A 49 -12.64 -0.85 -2.29
N ASP A 50 -13.40 0.15 -1.87
CA ASP A 50 -13.34 1.51 -2.42
C ASP A 50 -12.39 2.41 -1.66
N TRP A 51 -12.02 2.00 -0.45
CA TRP A 51 -11.25 2.83 0.46
C TRP A 51 -9.77 2.58 0.26
N LYS A 52 -9.00 3.65 0.13
CA LYS A 52 -7.55 3.63 0.07
C LYS A 52 -7.00 4.44 1.25
N ALA A 53 -6.03 3.88 1.95
CA ALA A 53 -5.26 4.55 2.99
C ALA A 53 -3.80 4.62 2.56
N VAL A 54 -3.21 5.81 2.61
CA VAL A 54 -1.80 6.05 2.25
C VAL A 54 -1.03 6.38 3.53
N TYR A 55 0.00 5.60 3.81
CA TYR A 55 0.87 5.71 4.98
C TYR A 55 2.20 6.39 4.65
N LEU A 56 2.67 6.23 3.41
CA LEU A 56 3.90 6.83 2.89
C LEU A 56 3.55 7.73 1.70
N GLU A 57 3.87 9.02 1.82
CA GLU A 57 3.61 10.02 0.78
C GLU A 57 4.92 10.57 0.23
N ASN A 58 5.02 10.69 -1.10
CA ASN A 58 6.06 11.50 -1.73
C ASN A 58 5.39 12.74 -2.35
N ARG A 59 5.82 13.93 -1.90
CA ARG A 59 5.23 15.23 -2.32
C ARG A 59 5.95 15.85 -3.50
N ALA A 60 6.97 15.19 -4.01
CA ALA A 60 7.76 15.67 -5.14
C ALA A 60 7.02 15.46 -6.47
N HIS A 61 7.50 16.13 -7.51
CA HIS A 61 6.92 16.07 -8.86
C HIS A 61 7.98 15.71 -9.89
N GLN A 62 7.57 15.01 -10.96
CA GLN A 62 8.46 14.59 -12.05
C GLN A 62 9.65 13.77 -11.53
N LEU A 63 10.87 14.00 -12.02
CA LEU A 63 12.06 13.24 -11.62
C LEU A 63 12.42 13.39 -10.12
N GLN A 64 11.93 14.44 -9.44
CA GLN A 64 12.21 14.64 -8.02
C GLN A 64 11.63 13.52 -7.14
N VAL A 65 10.61 12.79 -7.60
CA VAL A 65 10.07 11.63 -6.85
C VAL A 65 11.10 10.52 -6.62
N TRP A 66 12.14 10.46 -7.46
CA TRP A 66 13.26 9.52 -7.32
C TRP A 66 14.39 10.04 -6.44
N ARG A 67 14.39 11.34 -6.11
CA ARG A 67 15.42 12.00 -5.30
C ARG A 67 14.96 12.22 -3.86
N GLU A 68 13.68 12.50 -3.69
CA GLU A 68 13.07 12.82 -2.41
C GLU A 68 12.62 11.55 -1.68
N PRO A 69 12.85 11.44 -0.35
CA PRO A 69 12.40 10.31 0.43
C PRO A 69 10.87 10.33 0.62
N PHE A 70 10.30 9.16 0.90
CA PHE A 70 8.92 9.06 1.37
C PHE A 70 8.77 9.63 2.78
N ILE A 71 7.66 10.35 3.00
CA ILE A 71 7.27 10.88 4.31
C ILE A 71 6.37 9.88 5.00
N LYS A 72 6.75 9.45 6.21
CA LYS A 72 5.93 8.58 7.07
C LYS A 72 4.84 9.40 7.76
N LEU A 73 3.59 9.13 7.41
CA LEU A 73 2.45 9.85 7.96
C LEU A 73 2.02 9.27 9.31
N ARG A 74 1.70 10.16 10.27
CA ARG A 74 1.13 9.76 11.57
C ARG A 74 -0.35 9.43 11.47
N LEU A 75 -1.06 10.15 10.62
CA LEU A 75 -2.44 9.86 10.22
C LEU A 75 -2.40 9.54 8.73
N PRO A 76 -2.81 8.33 8.31
CA PRO A 76 -2.85 7.98 6.90
C PRO A 76 -3.81 8.91 6.14
N LEU A 77 -3.45 9.28 4.91
CA LEU A 77 -4.41 9.91 4.01
C LEU A 77 -5.47 8.88 3.66
N MET A 78 -6.70 9.32 3.47
CA MET A 78 -7.82 8.44 3.16
C MET A 78 -8.56 8.92 1.92
N PHE A 79 -8.90 7.99 1.05
CA PHE A 79 -9.62 8.25 -0.20
C PHE A 79 -10.72 7.22 -0.41
N ASN A 80 -11.78 7.64 -1.09
CA ASN A 80 -12.74 6.73 -1.69
C ASN A 80 -12.56 6.77 -3.20
N LEU A 81 -11.93 5.75 -3.77
CA LEU A 81 -11.55 5.72 -5.19
C LEU A 81 -12.73 5.63 -6.15
N ARG A 82 -13.93 5.25 -5.69
CA ARG A 82 -15.13 5.35 -6.53
C ARG A 82 -15.61 6.79 -6.68
N ARG A 83 -15.45 7.61 -5.64
CA ARG A 83 -15.85 9.02 -5.63
C ARG A 83 -14.75 9.94 -6.13
N ASP A 84 -13.50 9.63 -5.80
CA ASP A 84 -12.31 10.38 -6.16
C ASP A 84 -11.24 9.45 -6.74
N PRO A 85 -11.42 8.99 -8.00
CA PRO A 85 -10.50 8.05 -8.64
C PRO A 85 -9.10 8.62 -8.89
N PHE A 86 -8.95 9.95 -8.82
CA PHE A 86 -7.69 10.65 -9.07
C PHE A 86 -7.07 11.23 -7.80
N GLU A 87 -7.63 10.93 -6.64
CA GLU A 87 -7.10 11.36 -5.33
C GLU A 87 -6.93 12.89 -5.22
N LYS A 88 -7.78 13.66 -5.91
CA LYS A 88 -7.68 15.13 -6.01
C LYS A 88 -8.25 15.87 -4.81
N ALA A 89 -9.12 15.23 -4.03
CA ALA A 89 -9.82 15.89 -2.93
C ALA A 89 -8.84 16.42 -1.87
N GLN A 90 -7.72 15.72 -1.63
CA GLN A 90 -6.67 16.16 -0.70
C GLN A 90 -6.10 17.54 -1.07
N HIS A 91 -5.97 17.83 -2.37
CA HIS A 91 -5.33 19.06 -2.83
C HIS A 91 -6.32 20.22 -3.05
N ASN A 92 -7.54 19.90 -3.48
CA ASN A 92 -8.46 20.89 -4.02
C ASN A 92 -9.71 21.13 -3.16
N SER A 93 -10.00 20.26 -2.18
CA SER A 93 -11.22 20.39 -1.36
C SER A 93 -10.94 21.11 -0.05
N ASN A 94 -11.79 22.10 0.27
CA ASN A 94 -11.75 22.80 1.55
C ASN A 94 -12.26 21.94 2.72
N THR A 95 -13.00 20.85 2.44
CA THR A 95 -13.67 20.02 3.46
C THR A 95 -13.10 18.59 3.52
N TYR A 96 -11.95 18.34 2.87
CA TYR A 96 -11.33 17.01 2.85
C TYR A 96 -11.05 16.49 4.26
N HIS A 97 -10.48 17.31 5.13
CA HIS A 97 -10.08 16.89 6.47
C HIS A 97 -11.28 16.57 7.36
N ASP A 98 -12.36 17.37 7.31
CA ASP A 98 -13.61 17.06 8.01
C ASP A 98 -14.17 15.71 7.55
N TRP A 99 -14.18 15.48 6.23
CA TRP A 99 -14.63 14.22 5.65
C TRP A 99 -13.79 13.02 6.12
N VAL A 100 -12.46 13.16 6.21
CA VAL A 100 -11.55 12.12 6.71
C VAL A 100 -11.82 11.85 8.19
N ILE A 101 -11.98 12.88 9.02
CA ILE A 101 -12.21 12.74 10.47
C ILE A 101 -13.52 11.99 10.74
N ASP A 102 -14.61 12.36 10.05
CA ASP A 102 -15.90 11.66 10.13
C ASP A 102 -15.81 10.17 9.78
N ARG A 103 -14.76 9.77 9.05
CA ARG A 103 -14.54 8.41 8.53
C ARG A 103 -13.30 7.74 9.10
N ALA A 104 -12.68 8.32 10.13
CA ALA A 104 -11.49 7.76 10.77
C ALA A 104 -11.71 6.31 11.25
N TYR A 105 -12.95 5.92 11.56
CA TYR A 105 -13.33 4.54 11.89
C TYR A 105 -12.97 3.51 10.81
N MET A 106 -12.81 3.92 9.55
CA MET A 106 -12.38 3.05 8.45
C MET A 106 -10.92 2.60 8.58
N LEU A 107 -10.07 3.34 9.30
CA LEU A 107 -8.64 3.00 9.46
C LEU A 107 -8.44 1.68 10.22
N GLY A 108 -9.29 1.38 11.21
CA GLY A 108 -9.20 0.15 11.99
C GLY A 108 -9.30 -1.12 11.12
N PRO A 109 -10.38 -1.30 10.35
CA PRO A 109 -10.51 -2.41 9.40
C PRO A 109 -9.35 -2.50 8.40
N MET A 110 -8.84 -1.37 7.90
CA MET A 110 -7.72 -1.35 6.96
C MET A 110 -6.42 -1.81 7.62
N GLN A 111 -6.19 -1.45 8.89
CA GLN A 111 -5.05 -1.89 9.66
C GLN A 111 -5.09 -3.40 9.95
N VAL A 112 -6.28 -4.00 10.11
CA VAL A 112 -6.42 -5.46 10.24
C VAL A 112 -5.93 -6.16 8.97
N VAL A 113 -6.28 -5.64 7.79
CA VAL A 113 -5.80 -6.18 6.50
C VAL A 113 -4.28 -6.02 6.38
N ALA A 114 -3.75 -4.85 6.75
CA ALA A 114 -2.30 -4.59 6.80
C ALA A 114 -1.58 -5.62 7.68
N SER A 115 -2.10 -5.84 8.88
CA SER A 115 -1.52 -6.74 9.87
C SER A 115 -1.53 -8.19 9.39
N LYS A 116 -2.61 -8.64 8.75
CA LYS A 116 -2.66 -9.98 8.14
C LYS A 116 -1.57 -10.17 7.10
N PHE A 117 -1.42 -9.21 6.18
CA PHE A 117 -0.37 -9.25 5.17
C PHE A 117 1.04 -9.23 5.79
N LEU A 118 1.32 -8.30 6.71
CA LEU A 118 2.63 -8.23 7.36
C LEU A 118 2.96 -9.48 8.19
N THR A 119 1.95 -10.15 8.73
CA THR A 119 2.15 -11.41 9.47
C THR A 119 2.56 -12.56 8.55
N THR A 120 2.13 -12.57 7.28
CA THR A 120 2.58 -13.62 6.34
C THR A 120 4.09 -13.55 6.12
N MET A 121 4.70 -12.36 6.19
CA MET A 121 6.15 -12.16 6.06
C MET A 121 6.95 -12.84 7.18
N LYS A 122 6.33 -13.13 8.33
CA LYS A 122 6.97 -13.93 9.39
C LYS A 122 7.12 -15.39 8.97
N GLU A 123 6.12 -15.94 8.29
CA GLU A 123 6.11 -17.33 7.82
C GLU A 123 6.81 -17.49 6.45
N TYR A 124 6.82 -16.43 5.65
CA TYR A 124 7.35 -16.36 4.30
C TYR A 124 8.18 -15.07 4.15
N PRO A 125 9.40 -15.03 4.69
CA PRO A 125 10.22 -13.83 4.67
C PRO A 125 10.60 -13.42 3.23
N PRO A 126 10.83 -12.11 2.99
CA PRO A 126 11.31 -11.63 1.70
C PRO A 126 12.56 -12.36 1.24
N SER A 127 12.55 -12.84 0.00
CA SER A 127 13.67 -13.59 -0.57
C SER A 127 14.84 -12.72 -1.02
N GLN A 128 14.61 -11.41 -1.17
CA GLN A 128 15.60 -10.45 -1.63
C GLN A 128 15.50 -9.17 -0.80
N THR A 129 16.66 -8.56 -0.54
CA THR A 129 16.72 -7.21 0.00
C THR A 129 16.38 -6.21 -1.10
N PRO A 130 15.65 -5.12 -0.78
CA PRO A 130 15.42 -4.04 -1.73
C PRO A 130 16.74 -3.48 -2.27
N GLY A 131 16.71 -2.96 -3.49
CA GLY A 131 17.86 -2.27 -4.06
C GLY A 131 18.12 -0.96 -3.31
N ASP A 132 19.39 -0.70 -2.99
CA ASP A 132 19.81 0.52 -2.30
C ASP A 132 20.61 1.42 -3.25
N TRP A 133 20.07 2.60 -3.53
CA TRP A 133 20.76 3.65 -4.30
C TRP A 133 21.58 4.58 -3.38
N SER A 134 21.40 4.46 -2.06
CA SER A 134 22.17 5.18 -1.06
C SER A 134 23.44 4.42 -0.68
N LEU A 135 24.24 5.01 0.21
CA LEU A 135 25.43 4.38 0.75
C LEU A 135 25.11 3.48 1.96
N SER A 136 23.85 3.35 2.39
CA SER A 136 23.50 2.71 3.67
C SER A 136 23.95 1.24 3.75
N THR A 137 23.75 0.48 2.67
CA THR A 137 24.18 -0.92 2.58
C THR A 137 25.71 -1.02 2.65
N LEU A 138 26.43 -0.10 1.99
CA LEU A 138 27.90 -0.07 2.01
C LEU A 138 28.43 0.33 3.40
N GLU A 139 27.82 1.33 4.03
CA GLU A 139 28.15 1.77 5.38
C GLU A 139 27.94 0.64 6.40
N GLU A 140 26.83 -0.10 6.30
CA GLU A 140 26.55 -1.23 7.17
C GLU A 140 27.57 -2.36 6.99
N GLN A 141 27.96 -2.68 5.75
CA GLN A 141 29.03 -3.64 5.45
C GLN A 141 30.37 -3.22 6.08
N ILE A 142 30.80 -1.98 5.89
CA ILE A 142 32.05 -1.46 6.47
C ILE A 142 32.00 -1.49 8.00
N LYS A 143 30.86 -1.14 8.60
CA LYS A 143 30.66 -1.17 10.04
C LYS A 143 30.77 -2.60 10.59
N GLN A 144 30.18 -3.58 9.94
CA GLN A 144 30.30 -5.00 10.32
C GLN A 144 31.76 -5.49 10.24
N MET A 145 32.51 -5.12 9.19
CA MET A 145 33.93 -5.48 9.05
C MET A 145 34.81 -4.85 10.14
N THR A 146 34.49 -3.62 10.55
CA THR A 146 35.28 -2.89 11.56
C THR A 146 34.96 -3.36 12.99
N MET A 147 33.73 -3.79 13.26
CA MET A 147 33.33 -4.33 14.57
C MET A 147 33.82 -5.77 14.81
N GLY A 148 33.96 -6.58 13.76
CA GLY A 148 34.50 -7.95 13.85
C GLY A 148 36.03 -8.04 14.02
N GLY A 149 36.73 -6.90 14.00
CA GLY A 149 38.19 -6.80 14.20
C GLY A 149 38.62 -6.55 15.65
N LYS A 150 37.72 -6.71 16.63
CA LYS A 150 38.00 -6.73 18.07
C LYS A 150 37.59 -8.07 18.65
#